data_AF-A6WAR5-F1
#
_entry.id   AF-A6WAR5-F1
#
_cell.length_a   1.000
_cell.length_b   1.000
_cell.length_c   1.000
_cell.angle_alpha   90.00
_cell.angle_beta   90.00
_cell.angle_gamma   90.00
#
_symmetry.space_group_name_H-M   'P 1'
#
loop_
_entity.id
_entity.type
_entity.pdbx_description
1 polymer ?
#
loop_
_entity_poly.entity_id
_entity_poly.type
_entity_poly.pdbx_seq_one_letter_code
_entity_poly.pdbx_strand_id
1 'polypeptide(L)'
;MSRRARDGCWEVRGVDRPRRRRSATVGDVARPLYVETLVRCEADRLWHLTQAPDLHPRWDLRFSSIQPTVRDADGHQHFTYALVLPHPRAALLTVTGTGVSVGQRRDAAGRGTSALRFRPHGVLSPLGEGAGYWRYVPTEHGVRFLTGYDYVPGWGGLGRVLDPFLVRPLVGWATAWSFDRLRLWAETGLDPALARNRALRDAAVRSVGLGLSLGALAAAGGRRTRRHGRRHGQRRSLVGAAVAVAAAALLWPVGSGTPSARRCLRRAPDRRSATAPTSLDTVPLPMGSAAPGRDA
;
A
#
# COMPACT_ATOMS: atom_id res chain seq x y z
N MET A 1 78.65 -2.81 13.38
CA MET A 1 77.93 -2.26 14.55
C MET A 1 76.52 -2.81 14.55
N SER A 2 76.26 -3.71 15.49
CA SER A 2 74.99 -4.40 15.70
C SER A 2 74.05 -3.51 16.50
N ARG A 3 72.80 -3.33 16.04
CA ARG A 3 71.67 -3.04 16.94
C ARG A 3 70.54 -4.03 16.63
N ARG A 4 70.32 -4.88 17.63
CA ARG A 4 69.27 -5.89 17.73
C ARG A 4 67.88 -5.26 17.63
N ALA A 5 67.02 -5.97 16.91
CA ALA A 5 65.57 -5.84 16.97
C ALA A 5 65.05 -6.07 18.40
N ARG A 6 64.08 -5.26 18.81
CA ARG A 6 63.10 -5.62 19.84
C ARG A 6 61.73 -5.58 19.17
N ASP A 7 61.02 -6.68 19.41
CA ASP A 7 59.58 -6.84 19.31
C ASP A 7 59.01 -6.99 17.89
N GLY A 8 59.00 -8.24 17.44
CA GLY A 8 58.28 -8.70 16.27
C GLY A 8 56.76 -8.59 16.48
N CYS A 9 56.17 -7.56 15.90
CA CYS A 9 54.77 -7.52 15.52
C CYS A 9 54.72 -7.19 14.03
N TRP A 10 54.40 -8.19 13.20
CA TRP A 10 54.14 -7.96 11.78
C TRP A 10 52.76 -7.35 11.64
N GLU A 11 52.72 -6.03 11.48
CA GLU A 11 51.51 -5.28 11.14
C GLU A 11 51.19 -5.52 9.65
N VAL A 12 50.19 -6.38 9.39
CA VAL A 12 49.68 -6.64 8.05
C VAL A 12 48.97 -5.37 7.56
N ARG A 13 49.62 -4.67 6.63
CA ARG A 13 49.09 -3.49 5.96
C ARG A 13 47.76 -3.80 5.27
N GLY A 14 46.78 -2.97 5.60
CA GLY A 14 45.57 -2.62 4.85
C GLY A 14 45.20 -3.50 3.66
N VAL A 15 44.37 -4.52 3.91
CA VAL A 15 43.39 -4.93 2.90
C VAL A 15 42.38 -3.81 2.82
N ASP A 16 42.48 -3.03 1.75
CA ASP A 16 41.54 -1.96 1.41
C ASP A 16 40.16 -2.59 1.19
N ARG A 17 39.36 -2.66 2.26
CA ARG A 17 37.99 -3.16 2.20
C ARG A 17 37.24 -2.21 1.27
N PRO A 18 36.61 -2.68 0.18
CA PRO A 18 35.85 -1.80 -0.68
C PRO A 18 34.80 -1.10 0.19
N ARG A 19 34.89 0.23 0.27
CA ARG A 19 33.87 1.09 0.85
C ARG A 19 32.55 0.61 0.28
N ARG A 20 31.71 -0.02 1.12
CA ARG A 20 30.32 -0.33 0.79
C ARG A 20 29.72 0.99 0.29
N ARG A 21 29.55 1.10 -1.03
CA ARG A 21 28.74 2.15 -1.63
C ARG A 21 27.40 2.02 -0.94
N ARG A 22 27.04 3.01 -0.12
CA ARG A 22 25.67 3.19 0.31
C ARG A 22 24.86 3.26 -0.99
N SER A 23 24.10 2.21 -1.30
CA SER A 23 23.04 2.31 -2.29
C SER A 23 22.22 3.52 -1.90
N ALA A 24 22.14 4.50 -2.81
CA ALA A 24 21.32 5.68 -2.62
C ALA A 24 19.90 5.21 -2.26
N THR A 25 19.47 5.54 -1.04
CA THR A 25 18.16 5.17 -0.52
C THR A 25 17.09 5.90 -1.34
N VAL A 26 16.18 5.11 -1.91
CA VAL A 26 14.96 5.63 -2.53
C VAL A 26 14.20 6.47 -1.50
N GLY A 27 14.07 7.78 -1.75
CA GLY A 27 13.13 8.68 -1.05
C GLY A 27 13.63 9.42 0.20
N ASP A 28 14.75 10.15 0.13
CA ASP A 28 15.43 10.84 1.27
C ASP A 28 14.62 11.98 1.98
N VAL A 29 13.31 12.09 1.76
CA VAL A 29 12.48 13.23 2.23
C VAL A 29 11.22 12.80 3.02
N ALA A 30 10.80 11.53 2.97
CA ALA A 30 9.57 11.06 3.65
C ALA A 30 9.75 9.69 4.32
N ARG A 31 8.97 9.41 5.37
CA ARG A 31 9.02 8.10 6.05
C ARG A 31 8.56 6.99 5.09
N PRO A 32 9.23 5.82 5.09
CA PRO A 32 8.77 4.64 4.36
C PRO A 32 7.34 4.27 4.73
N LEU A 33 6.58 3.75 3.77
CA LEU A 33 5.24 3.22 4.01
C LEU A 33 5.35 1.92 4.79
N TYR A 34 4.50 1.80 5.81
CA TYR A 34 4.34 0.58 6.60
C TYR A 34 2.86 0.24 6.73
N VAL A 35 2.51 -1.02 6.48
CA VAL A 35 1.17 -1.54 6.75
C VAL A 35 1.30 -2.96 7.31
N GLU A 36 0.53 -3.26 8.35
CA GLU A 36 0.49 -4.58 8.97
C GLU A 36 -0.93 -4.97 9.36
N THR A 37 -1.24 -6.25 9.22
CA THR A 37 -2.47 -6.88 9.73
C THR A 37 -2.17 -8.27 10.27
N LEU A 38 -2.94 -8.71 11.27
CA LEU A 38 -2.96 -10.11 11.70
C LEU A 38 -4.02 -10.85 10.88
N VAL A 39 -3.62 -11.92 10.21
CA VAL A 39 -4.52 -12.77 9.42
C VAL A 39 -4.64 -14.13 10.09
N ARG A 40 -5.86 -14.46 10.54
CA ARG A 40 -6.14 -15.73 11.22
C ARG A 40 -6.33 -16.87 10.21
N CYS A 41 -5.23 -17.29 9.61
CA CYS A 41 -5.17 -18.42 8.67
C CYS A 41 -3.79 -19.08 8.67
N GLU A 42 -3.67 -20.22 8.00
CA GLU A 42 -2.39 -20.89 7.80
C GLU A 42 -1.46 -20.07 6.90
N ALA A 43 -0.14 -20.14 7.19
CA ALA A 43 0.87 -19.42 6.44
C ALA A 43 0.86 -19.80 4.95
N ASP A 44 0.62 -21.06 4.62
CA ASP A 44 0.63 -21.56 3.25
C ASP A 44 -0.52 -20.99 2.42
N ARG A 45 -1.70 -20.90 3.03
CA ARG A 45 -2.86 -20.24 2.43
C ARG A 45 -2.56 -18.77 2.15
N LEU A 46 -2.06 -18.04 3.15
CA LEU A 46 -1.75 -16.62 2.97
C LEU A 46 -0.66 -16.41 1.92
N TRP A 47 0.39 -17.22 1.93
CA TRP A 47 1.46 -17.21 0.94
C TRP A 47 0.90 -17.41 -0.46
N HIS A 48 0.06 -18.42 -0.67
CA HIS A 48 -0.56 -18.67 -1.96
C HIS A 48 -1.41 -17.48 -2.45
N LEU A 49 -2.29 -16.95 -1.61
CA LEU A 49 -3.16 -15.81 -1.97
C LEU A 49 -2.39 -14.52 -2.31
N THR A 50 -1.18 -14.38 -1.78
CA THR A 50 -0.37 -13.17 -1.93
C THR A 50 0.67 -13.29 -3.05
N GLN A 51 1.19 -14.50 -3.30
CA GLN A 51 2.24 -14.75 -4.29
C GLN A 51 1.69 -15.21 -5.65
N ALA A 52 0.47 -15.76 -5.71
CA ALA A 52 -0.15 -16.18 -6.97
C ALA A 52 -0.59 -14.95 -7.80
N PRO A 53 -0.03 -14.71 -9.00
CA PRO A 53 -0.26 -13.50 -9.80
C PRO A 53 -1.71 -13.32 -10.28
N ASP A 54 -2.45 -14.41 -10.46
CA ASP A 54 -3.87 -14.43 -10.83
C ASP A 54 -4.79 -14.10 -9.64
N LEU A 55 -4.35 -14.38 -8.42
CA LEU A 55 -5.12 -14.12 -7.20
C LEU A 55 -4.86 -12.72 -6.64
N HIS A 56 -3.65 -12.20 -6.79
CA HIS A 56 -3.21 -10.94 -6.17
C HIS A 56 -4.07 -9.72 -6.58
N PRO A 57 -4.36 -9.47 -7.87
CA PRO A 57 -5.20 -8.33 -8.28
C PRO A 57 -6.64 -8.42 -7.77
N ARG A 58 -7.10 -9.61 -7.37
CA ARG A 58 -8.47 -9.77 -6.88
C ARG A 58 -8.70 -9.00 -5.59
N TRP A 59 -7.69 -8.88 -4.72
CA TRP A 59 -7.82 -8.20 -3.42
C TRP A 59 -7.10 -6.85 -3.36
N ASP A 60 -6.01 -6.66 -4.11
CA ASP A 60 -5.19 -5.45 -4.03
C ASP A 60 -5.70 -4.30 -4.91
N LEU A 61 -6.04 -3.15 -4.31
CA LEU A 61 -6.41 -1.93 -5.03
C LEU A 61 -5.28 -1.32 -5.85
N ARG A 62 -4.03 -1.70 -5.59
CA ARG A 62 -2.84 -1.13 -6.25
C ARG A 62 -2.59 -1.75 -7.62
N PHE A 63 -3.25 -2.86 -7.96
CA PHE A 63 -3.06 -3.59 -9.20
C PHE A 63 -4.40 -4.07 -9.78
N SER A 64 -4.60 -3.86 -11.07
CA SER A 64 -5.68 -4.47 -11.86
C SER A 64 -5.24 -5.75 -12.57
N SER A 65 -3.95 -5.87 -12.88
CA SER A 65 -3.35 -7.10 -13.39
C SER A 65 -1.86 -7.15 -13.08
N ILE A 66 -1.34 -8.37 -12.95
CA ILE A 66 0.08 -8.68 -12.79
C ILE A 66 0.36 -9.87 -13.73
N GLN A 67 1.24 -9.69 -14.71
CA GLN A 67 1.63 -10.75 -15.64
C GLN A 67 3.10 -11.12 -15.41
N PRO A 68 3.39 -12.35 -14.96
CA PRO A 68 4.76 -12.89 -14.97
C PRO A 68 5.32 -12.88 -16.37
N THR A 69 6.59 -12.51 -16.52
CA THR A 69 7.28 -12.51 -17.82
C THR A 69 8.38 -13.56 -17.86
N VAL A 70 9.49 -13.34 -17.16
CA VAL A 70 10.65 -14.24 -17.13
C VAL A 70 11.05 -14.52 -15.69
N ARG A 71 11.53 -15.74 -15.45
CA ARG A 71 12.24 -16.08 -14.22
C ARG A 71 13.73 -16.24 -14.53
N ASP A 72 14.57 -15.48 -13.85
CA ASP A 72 16.01 -15.53 -14.07
C ASP A 72 16.67 -16.69 -13.30
N ALA A 73 17.96 -16.92 -13.58
CA ALA A 73 18.74 -17.99 -12.96
C ALA A 73 18.91 -17.80 -11.43
N ASP A 74 18.84 -16.56 -10.95
CA ASP A 74 18.91 -16.22 -9.53
C ASP A 74 17.55 -16.41 -8.82
N GLY A 75 16.52 -16.84 -9.56
CA GLY A 75 15.19 -17.16 -9.07
C GLY A 75 14.29 -15.95 -8.92
N HIS A 76 14.68 -14.78 -9.45
CA HIS A 76 13.86 -13.58 -9.49
C HIS A 76 12.76 -13.71 -10.55
N GLN A 77 11.55 -13.32 -10.17
CA GLN A 77 10.39 -13.27 -11.05
C GLN A 77 10.21 -11.84 -11.56
N HIS A 78 10.39 -11.65 -12.86
CA HIS A 78 10.03 -10.43 -13.56
C HIS A 78 8.53 -10.43 -13.88
N PHE A 79 7.91 -9.26 -13.85
CA PHE A 79 6.50 -9.11 -14.19
C PHE A 79 6.20 -7.73 -14.76
N THR A 80 5.11 -7.63 -15.53
CA THR A 80 4.43 -6.38 -15.82
C THR A 80 3.21 -6.23 -14.93
N TYR A 81 2.80 -4.99 -14.68
CA TYR A 81 1.57 -4.72 -13.96
C TYR A 81 0.80 -3.58 -14.60
N ALA A 82 -0.51 -3.56 -14.34
CA ALA A 82 -1.38 -2.45 -14.69
C ALA A 82 -2.26 -2.05 -13.49
N LEU A 83 -2.64 -0.78 -13.45
CA LEU A 83 -3.63 -0.22 -12.54
C LEU A 83 -4.61 0.62 -13.35
N VAL A 84 -5.85 0.17 -13.42
CA VAL A 84 -6.95 0.80 -14.13
C VAL A 84 -7.71 1.68 -13.14
N LEU A 85 -7.64 2.99 -13.33
CA LEU A 85 -8.27 3.99 -12.49
C LEU A 85 -9.57 4.49 -13.14
N PRO A 86 -10.68 4.54 -12.39
CA PRO A 86 -11.91 5.14 -12.90
C PRO A 86 -11.72 6.64 -13.12
N HIS A 87 -12.10 7.14 -14.30
CA HIS A 87 -12.06 8.56 -14.63
C HIS A 87 -13.49 9.11 -14.83
N PRO A 88 -13.87 10.22 -14.19
CA PRO A 88 -15.25 10.72 -14.21
C PRO A 88 -15.69 11.30 -15.57
N ARG A 89 -14.75 11.54 -16.50
CA ARG A 89 -15.01 12.22 -17.78
C ARG A 89 -14.35 11.59 -19.02
N ALA A 90 -13.70 10.43 -18.89
CA ALA A 90 -12.96 9.80 -19.99
C ALA A 90 -12.95 8.27 -19.86
N ALA A 91 -12.43 7.57 -20.87
CA ALA A 91 -12.06 6.16 -20.76
C ALA A 91 -11.11 5.93 -19.57
N LEU A 92 -11.10 4.71 -19.05
CA LEU A 92 -10.33 4.33 -17.86
C LEU A 92 -8.84 4.69 -18.02
N LEU A 93 -8.28 5.46 -17.07
CA LEU A 93 -6.86 5.79 -17.06
C LEU A 93 -6.07 4.56 -16.63
N THR A 94 -5.13 4.10 -17.45
CA THR A 94 -4.32 2.93 -17.15
C THR A 94 -2.88 3.33 -16.88
N VAL A 95 -2.43 3.10 -15.65
CA VAL A 95 -1.02 3.17 -15.28
C VAL A 95 -0.42 1.78 -15.47
N THR A 96 0.71 1.67 -16.16
CA THR A 96 1.42 0.39 -16.33
C THR A 96 2.80 0.47 -15.71
N GLY A 97 3.48 -0.65 -15.56
CA GLY A 97 4.86 -0.70 -15.09
C GLY A 97 5.46 -2.09 -15.13
N THR A 98 6.74 -2.17 -14.79
CA THR A 98 7.50 -3.41 -14.62
C THR A 98 7.92 -3.59 -13.17
N GLY A 99 8.14 -4.84 -12.78
CA GLY A 99 8.70 -5.16 -11.49
C GLY A 99 9.52 -6.44 -11.52
N VAL A 100 10.32 -6.59 -10.47
CA VAL A 100 11.09 -7.79 -10.20
C VAL A 100 10.84 -8.15 -8.75
N SER A 101 10.56 -9.42 -8.49
CA SER A 101 10.29 -9.91 -7.14
C SER A 101 11.08 -11.18 -6.84
N VAL A 102 11.37 -11.37 -5.56
CA VAL A 102 11.94 -12.61 -5.05
C VAL A 102 11.18 -13.00 -3.79
N GLY A 103 10.49 -14.13 -3.85
CA GLY A 103 9.86 -14.77 -2.71
C GLY A 103 10.82 -15.80 -2.12
N GLN A 104 11.09 -15.70 -0.82
CA GLN A 104 11.81 -16.72 -0.07
C GLN A 104 10.98 -17.14 1.14
N ARG A 105 10.62 -18.42 1.20
CA ARG A 105 10.05 -19.06 2.37
C ARG A 105 11.16 -19.90 3.01
N ARG A 106 11.47 -19.66 4.28
CA ARG A 106 12.77 -20.09 4.85
C ARG A 106 12.68 -21.11 5.98
N ASP A 107 11.51 -21.54 6.43
CA ASP A 107 11.46 -22.58 7.45
C ASP A 107 10.15 -23.38 7.50
N ALA A 108 10.25 -24.53 8.17
CA ALA A 108 9.12 -25.37 8.58
C ALA A 108 8.12 -24.62 9.48
N ALA A 109 8.54 -23.52 10.10
CA ALA A 109 7.68 -22.69 10.93
C ALA A 109 6.72 -21.80 10.11
N GLY A 110 6.89 -21.69 8.78
CA GLY A 110 6.03 -20.90 7.90
C GLY A 110 6.44 -19.43 7.78
N ARG A 111 7.64 -19.05 8.23
CA ARG A 111 8.16 -17.70 8.01
C ARG A 111 8.56 -17.49 6.55
N GLY A 112 8.16 -16.33 6.03
CA GLY A 112 8.42 -15.94 4.66
C GLY A 112 8.78 -14.48 4.53
N THR A 113 9.53 -14.17 3.48
CA THR A 113 9.79 -12.81 3.03
C THR A 113 9.64 -12.75 1.51
N SER A 114 8.98 -11.72 1.01
CA SER A 114 8.95 -11.41 -0.42
C SER A 114 9.50 -10.02 -0.60
N ALA A 115 10.54 -9.84 -1.40
CA ALA A 115 11.08 -8.53 -1.74
C ALA A 115 10.79 -8.21 -3.20
N LEU A 116 10.61 -6.92 -3.52
CA LEU A 116 10.36 -6.49 -4.88
C LEU A 116 10.91 -5.10 -5.15
N ARG A 117 11.23 -4.84 -6.42
CA ARG A 117 11.43 -3.51 -6.97
C ARG A 117 10.45 -3.30 -8.11
N PHE A 118 9.98 -2.07 -8.28
CA PHE A 118 9.01 -1.73 -9.30
C PHE A 118 9.33 -0.39 -9.95
N ARG A 119 8.90 -0.23 -11.19
CA ARG A 119 9.06 0.97 -12.00
C ARG A 119 7.77 1.19 -12.80
N PRO A 120 7.04 2.28 -12.56
CA PRO A 120 5.93 2.64 -13.41
C PRO A 120 6.41 3.16 -14.78
N HIS A 121 5.57 2.97 -15.79
CA HIS A 121 5.74 3.49 -17.13
C HIS A 121 4.92 4.77 -17.31
N GLY A 122 5.50 5.73 -18.03
CA GLY A 122 4.84 6.98 -18.39
C GLY A 122 4.68 7.97 -17.23
N VAL A 123 4.16 9.15 -17.56
CA VAL A 123 4.05 10.29 -16.64
C VAL A 123 2.78 10.29 -15.78
N LEU A 124 1.87 9.35 -16.03
CA LEU A 124 0.58 9.27 -15.33
C LEU A 124 0.72 8.82 -13.88
N SER A 125 1.75 8.02 -13.57
CA SER A 125 1.94 7.48 -12.23
C SER A 125 2.39 8.56 -11.23
N PRO A 126 1.70 8.72 -10.09
CA PRO A 126 2.18 9.56 -8.99
C PRO A 126 3.37 8.94 -8.23
N LEU A 127 3.62 7.65 -8.43
CA LEU A 127 4.78 6.93 -7.90
C LEU A 127 5.85 6.88 -8.98
N GLY A 128 7.11 6.97 -8.59
CA GLY A 128 8.28 6.64 -9.42
C GLY A 128 8.81 5.25 -9.08
N GLU A 129 10.11 5.05 -9.32
CA GLU A 129 10.81 3.82 -8.93
C GLU A 129 10.70 3.57 -7.43
N GLY A 130 10.45 2.33 -7.06
CA GLY A 130 10.28 1.94 -5.67
C GLY A 130 10.74 0.53 -5.36
N ALA A 131 10.88 0.28 -4.07
CA ALA A 131 11.38 -0.96 -3.51
C ALA A 131 10.57 -1.30 -2.26
N GLY A 132 10.19 -2.56 -2.12
CA GLY A 132 9.32 -2.99 -1.05
C GLY A 132 9.55 -4.43 -0.64
N TYR A 133 9.01 -4.77 0.51
CA TYR A 133 9.03 -6.13 1.00
C TYR A 133 7.76 -6.46 1.77
N TRP A 134 7.49 -7.75 1.84
CA TRP A 134 6.50 -8.38 2.69
C TRP A 134 7.19 -9.31 3.68
N ARG A 135 6.60 -9.45 4.86
CA ARG A 135 6.97 -10.49 5.82
C ARG A 135 5.75 -11.22 6.32
N TYR A 136 5.95 -12.51 6.51
CA TYR A 136 5.00 -13.45 7.04
C TYR A 136 5.61 -13.95 8.35
N VAL A 137 5.05 -13.50 9.48
CA VAL A 137 5.51 -13.87 10.81
C VAL A 137 4.40 -14.68 11.49
N PRO A 138 4.50 -16.02 11.50
CA PRO A 138 3.59 -16.89 12.23
C PRO A 138 3.58 -16.56 13.72
N THR A 139 2.40 -16.63 14.32
CA THR A 139 2.09 -16.39 15.73
C THR A 139 1.05 -17.41 16.19
N GLU A 140 0.79 -17.47 17.50
CA GLU A 140 -0.25 -18.34 18.07
C GLU A 140 -1.66 -18.05 17.53
N HIS A 141 -1.90 -16.83 17.06
CA HIS A 141 -3.22 -16.38 16.60
C HIS A 141 -3.33 -16.29 15.07
N GLY A 142 -2.34 -16.78 14.31
CA GLY A 142 -2.30 -16.67 12.85
C GLY A 142 -1.01 -16.01 12.36
N VAL A 143 -1.05 -15.33 11.22
CA VAL A 143 0.14 -14.75 10.59
C VAL A 143 0.08 -13.22 10.65
N ARG A 144 1.09 -12.61 11.27
CA ARG A 144 1.34 -11.18 11.13
C ARG A 144 1.89 -10.95 9.72
N PHE A 145 1.07 -10.33 8.88
CA PHE A 145 1.40 -9.98 7.51
C PHE A 145 1.69 -8.48 7.44
N LEU A 146 2.90 -8.14 7.05
CA LEU A 146 3.34 -6.75 6.99
C LEU A 146 4.04 -6.43 5.69
N THR A 147 4.00 -5.16 5.32
CA THR A 147 4.79 -4.59 4.23
C THR A 147 5.50 -3.32 4.69
N GLY A 148 6.74 -3.18 4.25
CA GLY A 148 7.46 -1.92 4.23
C GLY A 148 7.90 -1.62 2.80
N TYR A 149 7.69 -0.39 2.33
CA TYR A 149 8.22 0.02 1.02
C TYR A 149 8.39 1.52 0.92
N ASP A 150 9.24 1.92 -0.02
CA ASP A 150 9.45 3.32 -0.37
C ASP A 150 9.54 3.48 -1.88
N TYR A 151 9.30 4.70 -2.35
CA TYR A 151 9.37 5.08 -3.75
C TYR A 151 9.82 6.53 -3.90
N VAL A 152 10.44 6.84 -5.03
CA VAL A 152 10.68 8.23 -5.44
C VAL A 152 9.35 8.83 -5.89
N PRO A 153 8.91 9.99 -5.38
CA PRO A 153 7.70 10.64 -5.86
C PRO A 153 7.74 10.86 -7.38
N GLY A 154 6.62 10.60 -8.06
CA GLY A 154 6.44 10.93 -9.48
C GLY A 154 6.36 12.44 -9.72
N TRP A 155 6.14 12.87 -10.96
CA TRP A 155 5.88 14.28 -11.33
C TRP A 155 6.93 15.32 -10.92
N GLY A 156 8.16 14.89 -10.63
CA GLY A 156 9.27 15.77 -10.31
C GLY A 156 9.01 16.65 -9.08
N GLY A 157 9.11 17.98 -9.24
CA GLY A 157 8.95 18.93 -8.13
C GLY A 157 7.54 18.90 -7.51
N LEU A 158 6.50 18.79 -8.33
CA LEU A 158 5.12 18.78 -7.86
C LEU A 158 4.84 17.55 -6.97
N GLY A 159 5.29 16.37 -7.40
CA GLY A 159 5.09 15.16 -6.61
C GLY A 159 5.89 15.17 -5.30
N ARG A 160 7.07 15.80 -5.25
CA ARG A 160 7.79 15.99 -3.97
C ARG A 160 6.99 16.79 -2.94
N VAL A 161 6.18 17.74 -3.38
CA VAL A 161 5.30 18.52 -2.50
C VAL A 161 4.04 17.74 -2.14
N LEU A 162 3.40 17.09 -3.11
CA LEU A 162 2.13 16.39 -2.89
C LEU A 162 2.30 15.02 -2.20
N ASP A 163 3.47 14.39 -2.30
CA ASP A 163 3.66 13.02 -1.81
C ASP A 163 3.36 12.86 -0.32
N PRO A 164 3.92 13.68 0.59
CA PRO A 164 3.71 13.50 2.02
C PRO A 164 2.27 13.76 2.47
N PHE A 165 1.53 14.62 1.75
CA PHE A 165 0.20 15.08 2.17
C PHE A 165 -0.96 14.39 1.46
N LEU A 166 -0.72 13.87 0.25
CA LEU A 166 -1.77 13.29 -0.59
C LEU A 166 -1.41 11.89 -1.06
N VAL A 167 -0.34 11.73 -1.85
CA VAL A 167 -0.05 10.45 -2.53
C VAL A 167 0.27 9.37 -1.50
N ARG A 168 1.29 9.57 -0.66
CA ARG A 168 1.72 8.57 0.33
C ARG A 168 0.62 8.20 1.33
N PRO A 169 -0.14 9.15 1.92
CA PRO A 169 -1.31 8.80 2.73
C PRO A 169 -2.37 7.97 2.00
N LEU A 170 -2.68 8.30 0.74
CA LEU A 170 -3.65 7.55 -0.08
C LEU A 170 -3.15 6.14 -0.40
N VAL A 171 -1.88 6.00 -0.80
CA VAL A 171 -1.27 4.70 -1.11
C VAL A 171 -1.19 3.84 0.17
N GLY A 172 -0.84 4.43 1.30
CA GLY A 172 -0.87 3.75 2.60
C GLY A 172 -2.27 3.32 3.04
N TRP A 173 -3.29 4.14 2.78
CA TRP A 173 -4.69 3.77 2.99
C TRP A 173 -5.13 2.64 2.05
N ALA A 174 -4.79 2.73 0.75
CA ALA A 174 -5.13 1.71 -0.24
C ALA A 174 -4.49 0.36 0.12
N THR A 175 -3.22 0.36 0.52
CA THR A 175 -2.51 -0.83 0.99
C THR A 175 -3.20 -1.46 2.21
N ALA A 176 -3.57 -0.64 3.21
CA ALA A 176 -4.29 -1.11 4.40
C ALA A 176 -5.69 -1.65 4.08
N TRP A 177 -6.41 -1.02 3.15
CA TRP A 177 -7.70 -1.53 2.70
C TRP A 177 -7.56 -2.86 1.95
N SER A 178 -6.54 -2.98 1.07
CA SER A 178 -6.18 -4.22 0.38
C SER A 178 -5.88 -5.35 1.37
N PHE A 179 -5.10 -5.07 2.42
CA PHE A 179 -4.72 -6.05 3.44
C PHE A 179 -5.92 -6.56 4.22
N ASP A 180 -6.85 -5.68 4.62
CA ASP A 180 -8.05 -6.14 5.32
C ASP A 180 -9.01 -6.88 4.37
N ARG A 181 -9.06 -6.54 3.08
CA ARG A 181 -9.81 -7.33 2.08
C ARG A 181 -9.22 -8.72 1.88
N LEU A 182 -7.89 -8.82 1.78
CA LEU A 182 -7.17 -10.09 1.77
C LEU A 182 -7.45 -10.89 3.05
N ARG A 183 -7.42 -10.23 4.22
CA ARG A 183 -7.73 -10.84 5.52
C ARG A 183 -9.12 -11.48 5.52
N LEU A 184 -10.14 -10.76 5.04
CA LEU A 184 -11.51 -11.31 4.95
C LEU A 184 -11.57 -12.54 4.04
N TRP A 185 -10.87 -12.52 2.91
CA TRP A 185 -10.84 -13.67 2.02
C TRP A 185 -10.09 -14.86 2.63
N ALA A 186 -8.94 -14.59 3.27
CA ALA A 186 -8.11 -15.59 3.90
C ALA A 186 -8.79 -16.23 5.12
N GLU A 187 -9.41 -15.45 6.00
CA GLU A 187 -10.05 -15.91 7.24
C GLU A 187 -11.43 -16.54 7.03
N THR A 188 -12.28 -15.93 6.19
CA THR A 188 -13.70 -16.33 6.11
C THR A 188 -14.11 -16.82 4.72
N GLY A 189 -13.19 -16.90 3.77
CA GLY A 189 -13.51 -17.27 2.39
C GLY A 189 -14.36 -16.24 1.65
N LEU A 190 -14.55 -15.03 2.20
CA LEU A 190 -15.33 -13.99 1.56
C LEU A 190 -14.66 -13.56 0.25
N ASP A 191 -15.31 -13.84 -0.88
CA ASP A 191 -14.79 -13.47 -2.18
C ASP A 191 -14.45 -11.96 -2.23
N PRO A 192 -13.26 -11.58 -2.73
CA PRO A 192 -12.85 -10.18 -2.77
C PRO A 192 -13.84 -9.28 -3.53
N ALA A 193 -14.48 -9.73 -4.60
CA ALA A 193 -15.44 -8.91 -5.35
C ALA A 193 -16.71 -8.66 -4.54
N LEU A 194 -17.19 -9.64 -3.77
CA LEU A 194 -18.28 -9.44 -2.82
C LEU A 194 -17.89 -8.44 -1.71
N ALA A 195 -16.69 -8.57 -1.13
CA ALA A 195 -16.19 -7.63 -0.13
C ALA A 195 -16.13 -6.18 -0.68
N ARG A 196 -15.66 -6.01 -1.92
CA ARG A 196 -15.68 -4.73 -2.65
C ARG A 196 -17.11 -4.22 -2.82
N ASN A 197 -18.03 -5.05 -3.29
CA ASN A 197 -19.42 -4.66 -3.52
C ASN A 197 -20.09 -4.20 -2.21
N ARG A 198 -19.79 -4.84 -1.07
CA ARG A 198 -20.24 -4.38 0.26
C ARG A 198 -19.68 -3.03 0.64
N ALA A 199 -18.39 -2.77 0.37
CA ALA A 199 -17.78 -1.46 0.59
C ALA A 199 -18.42 -0.37 -0.27
N LEU A 200 -18.72 -0.65 -1.54
CA LEU A 200 -19.41 0.29 -2.42
C LEU A 200 -20.82 0.62 -1.92
N ARG A 201 -21.57 -0.37 -1.43
CA ARG A 201 -22.89 -0.14 -0.83
C ARG A 201 -22.80 0.68 0.45
N ASP A 202 -21.88 0.35 1.36
CA ASP A 202 -21.66 1.10 2.59
C ASP A 202 -21.30 2.57 2.28
N ALA A 203 -20.38 2.80 1.33
CA ALA A 203 -20.04 4.13 0.87
C ALA A 203 -21.24 4.88 0.27
N ALA A 204 -22.03 4.23 -0.59
CA ALA A 204 -23.22 4.83 -1.19
C ALA A 204 -24.26 5.26 -0.14
N VAL A 205 -24.56 4.38 0.83
CA VAL A 205 -25.50 4.70 1.92
C VAL A 205 -25.00 5.90 2.75
N ARG A 206 -23.71 5.93 3.11
CA ARG A 206 -23.12 7.05 3.84
C ARG A 206 -23.16 8.34 3.03
N SER A 207 -22.84 8.29 1.74
CA SER A 207 -22.90 9.43 0.84
C SER A 207 -24.31 9.99 0.70
N VAL A 208 -25.33 9.13 0.58
CA VAL A 208 -26.74 9.55 0.57
C VAL A 208 -27.12 10.22 1.89
N GLY A 209 -26.78 9.61 3.03
CA GLY A 209 -27.06 10.21 4.35
C GLY A 209 -26.41 11.58 4.54
N LEU A 210 -25.15 11.74 4.12
CA LEU A 210 -24.44 13.02 4.12
C LEU A 210 -25.07 14.03 3.18
N GLY A 211 -25.45 13.62 1.96
CA GLY A 211 -26.13 14.48 0.99
C GLY A 211 -27.48 15.00 1.51
N LEU A 212 -28.30 14.12 2.10
CA LEU A 212 -29.56 14.49 2.73
C LEU A 212 -29.34 15.46 3.91
N SER A 213 -28.31 15.21 4.72
CA SER A 213 -27.96 16.07 5.85
C SER A 213 -27.55 17.47 5.38
N LEU A 214 -26.68 17.56 4.37
CA LEU A 214 -26.27 18.84 3.78
C LEU A 214 -27.45 19.59 3.14
N GLY A 215 -28.31 18.88 2.41
CA GLY A 215 -29.53 19.45 1.82
C GLY A 215 -30.50 20.01 2.86
N ALA A 216 -30.70 19.29 3.96
CA ALA A 216 -31.55 19.75 5.07
C ALA A 216 -30.97 20.99 5.77
N LEU A 217 -29.65 21.03 6.01
CA LEU A 217 -28.97 22.20 6.58
C LEU A 217 -29.07 23.42 5.65
N ALA A 218 -28.88 23.24 4.34
CA ALA A 218 -29.03 24.30 3.36
C ALA A 218 -30.48 24.83 3.31
N ALA A 219 -31.48 23.95 3.33
CA ALA A 219 -32.89 24.34 3.34
C ALA A 219 -33.33 25.06 4.65
N ALA A 220 -32.68 24.74 5.77
CA ALA A 220 -32.89 25.41 7.05
C ALA A 220 -32.21 26.79 7.10
N GLY A 221 -31.06 26.97 6.43
CA GLY A 221 -30.33 28.24 6.33
C GLY A 221 -30.84 29.20 5.25
N GLY A 222 -31.28 28.68 4.09
CA GLY A 222 -31.65 29.48 2.91
C GLY A 222 -32.99 30.22 2.99
N ARG A 223 -33.82 29.95 4.00
CA ARG A 223 -35.09 30.68 4.20
C ARG A 223 -34.89 31.86 5.15
N ARG A 224 -34.44 33.01 4.64
CA ARG A 224 -34.52 34.32 5.31
C ARG A 224 -35.89 35.02 5.09
N THR A 225 -36.93 34.27 4.70
CA THR A 225 -38.26 34.86 4.44
C THR A 225 -39.15 34.84 5.69
N ARG A 226 -39.24 36.03 6.30
CA ARG A 226 -40.37 36.66 7.00
C ARG A 226 -41.61 35.75 7.19
N ARG A 227 -41.72 35.09 8.34
CA ARG A 227 -43.01 34.78 9.02
C ARG A 227 -42.72 34.27 10.44
N HIS A 228 -42.99 35.14 11.42
CA HIS A 228 -42.74 34.97 12.85
C HIS A 228 -43.62 33.87 13.48
N GLY A 229 -43.13 33.32 14.61
CA GLY A 229 -43.93 32.55 15.57
C GLY A 229 -43.64 31.05 15.59
N ARG A 230 -44.19 30.28 14.65
CA ARG A 230 -44.26 28.80 14.74
C ARG A 230 -43.11 28.02 14.07
N ARG A 231 -42.30 28.66 13.23
CA ARG A 231 -41.26 27.98 12.43
C ARG A 231 -39.93 27.72 13.15
N HIS A 232 -39.74 28.25 14.36
CA HIS A 232 -38.46 28.12 15.08
C HIS A 232 -38.21 26.71 15.64
N GLY A 233 -39.24 26.07 16.20
CA GLY A 233 -39.15 24.70 16.71
C GLY A 233 -38.86 23.69 15.60
N GLN A 234 -39.62 23.77 14.50
CA GLN A 234 -39.47 22.87 13.35
C GLN A 234 -38.08 22.99 12.68
N ARG A 235 -37.49 24.19 12.63
CA ARG A 235 -36.11 24.39 12.15
C ARG A 235 -35.06 23.75 13.05
N ARG A 236 -35.19 23.90 14.37
CA ARG A 236 -34.26 23.28 15.34
C ARG A 236 -34.32 21.75 15.25
N SER A 237 -35.51 21.17 15.11
CA SER A 237 -35.69 19.73 14.93
C SER A 237 -35.07 19.22 13.62
N LEU A 238 -35.21 19.96 12.51
CA LEU A 238 -34.61 19.59 11.22
C LEU A 238 -33.07 19.65 11.23
N VAL A 239 -32.50 20.68 11.85
CA VAL A 239 -31.04 20.79 12.01
C VAL A 239 -30.53 19.67 12.91
N GLY A 240 -31.20 19.40 14.03
CA GLY A 240 -30.85 18.28 14.93
C GLY A 240 -30.89 16.93 14.22
N ALA A 241 -31.93 16.66 13.44
CA ALA A 241 -32.04 15.43 12.65
C ALA A 241 -30.94 15.33 11.57
N ALA A 242 -30.64 16.42 10.86
CA ALA A 242 -29.57 16.44 9.86
C ALA A 242 -28.20 16.18 10.48
N VAL A 243 -27.90 16.77 11.64
CA VAL A 243 -26.66 16.51 12.37
C VAL A 243 -26.60 15.05 12.85
N ALA A 244 -27.70 14.50 13.36
CA ALA A 244 -27.76 13.11 13.79
C ALA A 244 -27.51 12.12 12.63
N VAL A 245 -28.11 12.37 11.45
CA VAL A 245 -27.89 11.55 10.24
C VAL A 245 -26.44 11.66 9.76
N ALA A 246 -25.87 12.87 9.72
CA ALA A 246 -24.47 13.06 9.35
C ALA A 246 -23.52 12.35 10.34
N ALA A 247 -23.78 12.46 11.64
CA ALA A 247 -23.00 11.77 12.66
C ALA A 247 -23.10 10.25 12.50
N ALA A 248 -24.29 9.70 12.29
CA ALA A 248 -24.46 8.28 12.01
C ALA A 248 -23.68 7.86 10.75
N ALA A 249 -23.79 8.61 9.65
CA ALA A 249 -23.07 8.31 8.41
C ALA A 249 -21.53 8.30 8.57
N LEU A 250 -20.98 9.15 9.44
CA LEU A 250 -19.53 9.26 9.66
C LEU A 250 -18.98 8.31 10.73
N LEU A 251 -19.77 8.06 11.77
CA LEU A 251 -19.32 7.37 12.98
C LEU A 251 -19.79 5.92 13.05
N TRP A 252 -20.82 5.53 12.30
CA TRP A 252 -21.33 4.17 12.34
C TRP A 252 -20.22 3.18 11.96
N PRO A 253 -19.99 2.11 12.75
CA PRO A 253 -18.94 1.14 12.48
C PRO A 253 -19.06 0.53 11.08
N VAL A 254 -17.92 0.26 10.44
CA VAL A 254 -17.89 -0.51 9.20
C VAL A 254 -18.15 -1.98 9.55
N GLY A 255 -19.09 -2.61 8.85
CA GLY A 255 -19.45 -4.01 9.07
C GLY A 255 -18.25 -4.96 8.99
N SER A 256 -18.35 -6.10 9.67
CA SER A 256 -17.28 -7.12 9.73
C SER A 256 -16.92 -7.68 8.35
N GLY A 257 -17.87 -7.73 7.42
CA GLY A 257 -17.67 -8.20 6.04
C GLY A 257 -17.35 -7.12 5.00
N THR A 258 -17.07 -5.88 5.43
CA THR A 258 -16.75 -4.75 4.55
C THR A 258 -15.32 -4.28 4.82
N PRO A 259 -14.39 -4.31 3.85
CA PRO A 259 -12.99 -3.98 4.12
C PRO A 259 -12.79 -2.56 4.67
N SER A 260 -11.85 -2.40 5.60
CA SER A 260 -11.55 -1.13 6.26
C SER A 260 -10.07 -0.99 6.60
N ALA A 261 -9.44 0.06 6.05
CA ALA A 261 -8.05 0.41 6.35
C ALA A 261 -7.80 0.69 7.85
N ARG A 262 -8.84 1.00 8.64
CA ARG A 262 -8.72 1.26 10.08
C ARG A 262 -8.35 -0.01 10.89
N ARG A 263 -8.53 -1.19 10.31
CA ARG A 263 -8.17 -2.48 10.94
C ARG A 263 -6.70 -2.88 10.75
N CYS A 264 -5.92 -2.06 10.04
CA CYS A 264 -4.49 -2.30 9.85
C CYS A 264 -3.64 -1.26 10.60
N LEU A 265 -2.52 -1.72 11.13
CA LEU A 265 -1.48 -0.85 11.69
C LEU A 265 -0.73 -0.19 10.55
N ARG A 266 -0.46 1.12 10.67
CA ARG A 266 0.29 1.90 9.65
C ARG A 266 1.57 2.54 10.18
N ARG A 267 1.99 2.11 11.37
CA ARG A 267 3.26 2.46 12.00
C ARG A 267 3.88 1.18 12.50
N ALA A 268 5.16 0.98 12.21
CA ALA A 268 5.87 -0.20 12.67
C ALA A 268 5.90 -0.23 14.21
N PRO A 269 5.48 -1.34 14.84
CA PRO A 269 5.50 -1.46 16.30
C PRO A 269 6.93 -1.67 16.84
N ASP A 270 7.85 -2.13 16.00
CA ASP A 270 9.22 -2.45 16.38
C ASP A 270 10.21 -2.20 15.23
N ARG A 271 11.52 -2.14 15.56
CA ARG A 271 12.59 -1.89 14.57
C ARG A 271 12.68 -2.99 13.52
N ARG A 272 12.51 -4.25 13.89
CA ARG A 272 12.63 -5.38 12.96
C ARG A 272 11.56 -5.25 11.88
N SER A 273 10.33 -4.92 12.25
CA SER A 273 9.23 -4.68 11.32
C SER A 273 9.47 -3.50 10.37
N ALA A 274 10.23 -2.48 10.79
CA ALA A 274 10.58 -1.33 9.95
C ALA A 274 11.78 -1.58 9.02
N THR A 275 12.73 -2.45 9.39
CA THR A 275 13.96 -2.68 8.62
C THR A 275 13.70 -3.60 7.42
N ALA A 276 14.14 -3.22 6.22
CA ALA A 276 14.07 -4.06 5.04
C ALA A 276 14.86 -5.38 5.20
N PRO A 277 14.38 -6.52 4.67
CA PRO A 277 15.13 -7.76 4.66
C PRO A 277 16.30 -7.68 3.67
N THR A 278 17.37 -8.43 3.93
CA THR A 278 18.56 -8.49 3.06
C THR A 278 18.26 -9.02 1.66
N SER A 279 17.18 -9.80 1.49
CA SER A 279 16.71 -10.23 0.17
C SER A 279 16.30 -9.07 -0.74
N LEU A 280 16.03 -7.87 -0.21
CA LEU A 280 15.75 -6.69 -1.04
C LEU A 280 17.01 -6.16 -1.75
N ASP A 281 18.19 -6.41 -1.17
CA ASP A 281 19.47 -5.99 -1.76
C ASP A 281 19.82 -6.83 -3.00
N THR A 282 19.28 -8.05 -3.11
CA THR A 282 19.53 -8.96 -4.24
C THR A 282 18.61 -8.70 -5.44
N VAL A 283 17.46 -8.05 -5.22
CA VAL A 283 16.51 -7.79 -6.31
C VAL A 283 17.10 -6.76 -7.27
N PRO A 284 17.28 -7.04 -8.57
CA PRO A 284 17.80 -6.07 -9.52
C PRO A 284 16.77 -4.97 -9.80
N LEU A 285 17.22 -3.86 -10.40
CA LEU A 285 16.28 -2.86 -10.90
C LEU A 285 15.43 -3.46 -12.04
N PRO A 286 14.13 -3.14 -12.12
CA PRO A 286 13.31 -3.56 -13.25
C PRO A 286 13.88 -3.00 -14.54
N MET A 287 13.92 -3.82 -15.59
CA MET A 287 14.28 -3.34 -16.92
C MET A 287 13.32 -2.21 -17.31
N GLY A 288 13.88 -1.13 -17.84
CA GLY A 288 13.06 -0.09 -18.47
C GLY A 288 12.29 -0.69 -19.64
N SER A 289 11.11 -0.13 -19.95
CA SER A 289 10.49 -0.39 -21.24
C SER A 289 11.56 -0.16 -22.30
N ALA A 290 11.85 -1.17 -23.13
CA ALA A 290 12.47 -0.89 -24.42
C ALA A 290 11.60 0.23 -25.03
N ALA A 291 12.23 1.34 -25.41
CA ALA A 291 11.55 2.29 -26.28
C ALA A 291 11.00 1.47 -27.46
N PRO A 292 9.78 1.74 -27.97
CA PRO A 292 9.41 1.18 -29.25
C PRO A 292 10.54 1.53 -30.21
N GLY A 293 11.20 0.50 -30.75
CA GLY A 293 12.27 0.68 -31.72
C GLY A 293 11.75 1.62 -32.79
N ARG A 294 12.49 2.69 -33.05
CA ARG A 294 12.30 3.48 -34.26
C ARG A 294 12.83 2.64 -35.41
N ASP A 295 12.07 1.62 -35.81
CA ASP A 295 12.26 0.88 -37.05
C ASP A 295 11.01 1.09 -37.90
N ALA A 296 11.07 2.16 -38.70
CA ALA A 296 10.52 2.35 -40.06
C ALA A 296 10.48 3.85 -40.38
#